data_AF-A0A1V2PK21-F1
#
_entry.id   AF-A0A1V2PK21-F1
#
_cell.length_a   1.000
_cell.length_b   1.000
_cell.length_c   1.000
_cell.angle_alpha   90.00
_cell.angle_beta   90.00
_cell.angle_gamma   90.00
#
_symmetry.space_group_name_H-M   'P 1'
#
loop_
_entity.id
_entity.type
_entity.pdbx_description
1 polymer ?
#
loop_
_entity_poly.entity_id
_entity_poly.type
_entity_poly.pdbx_seq_one_letter_code
_entity_poly.pdbx_strand_id
1 'polypeptide(L)'
;MSKLSEIDAWLGQNFSALVAEHQVPGAAVAVFAQGEVIDHAAGLLNTGTGVESTVDSLFQVGSITKVWTTTLAMQMVDEGKLDLDKPVRTYLPEFVLSDEDAASRITVRQLTCHTSGFEGDIFTDTGQGDDCVEKLVATLADVPQLFGPGEMFSYNNAGYCVLGRLIEVLRGKPYDECLRDHLFTPLGLTHAATGPYDAIRYRAAIGHVQASPQDAPRPAPVWALTRSNAPAGSHLAMRPRDLLTFARMHLNEGRADDGTQVLKPETVHAMRERQVELPYLGLMGGAWGLGWMIFDWPGGPVIGHDGGTIGQSAFLRVVPGSDVAVALLTNGGKPLHLYLDVFGKVLGDLAGVEVPPLPEPNAAEAPADPARYVGEYSSLVADIVVSQDEDGGLWLERTPKGIFADLAKPEKNRLLGYKGDTLVAESGALGLHMPHAFVGDDGSGRALYVHTGRADRRVNR
;
A
#
# COMPACT_ATOMS: atom_id res chain seq x y z
N MET A 1 10.34 -27.61 -21.16
CA MET A 1 10.27 -26.15 -20.94
C MET A 1 10.58 -25.90 -19.48
N SER A 2 11.19 -24.77 -19.13
CA SER A 2 11.22 -24.34 -17.73
C SER A 2 9.81 -23.87 -17.35
N LYS A 3 9.44 -23.94 -16.07
CA LYS A 3 8.17 -23.37 -15.60
C LYS A 3 8.06 -21.88 -15.96
N LEU A 4 9.17 -21.14 -15.95
CA LEU A 4 9.18 -19.73 -16.37
C LEU A 4 8.84 -19.57 -17.85
N SER A 5 9.37 -20.42 -18.74
CA SER A 5 9.00 -20.38 -20.17
C SER A 5 7.54 -20.75 -20.44
N GLU A 6 6.93 -21.59 -19.59
CA GLU A 6 5.50 -21.90 -19.65
C GLU A 6 4.65 -20.70 -19.20
N ILE A 7 5.09 -19.98 -18.16
CA ILE A 7 4.48 -18.71 -17.74
C ILE A 7 4.62 -17.63 -18.81
N ASP A 8 5.79 -17.52 -19.44
CA ASP A 8 6.01 -16.55 -20.52
C ASP A 8 5.07 -16.80 -21.71
N ALA A 9 4.97 -18.06 -22.16
CA ALA A 9 4.04 -18.45 -23.21
C ALA A 9 2.58 -18.19 -22.81
N TRP A 10 2.21 -18.45 -21.55
CA TRP A 10 0.86 -18.20 -21.05
C TRP A 10 0.54 -16.70 -21.00
N LEU A 11 1.44 -15.86 -20.47
CA LEU A 11 1.26 -14.41 -20.45
C LEU A 11 1.16 -13.86 -21.88
N GLY A 12 2.02 -14.29 -22.79
CA GLY A 12 1.98 -13.86 -24.19
C GLY A 12 0.67 -14.21 -24.91
N GLN A 13 0.01 -15.29 -24.51
CA GLN A 13 -1.27 -15.71 -25.07
C GLN A 13 -2.49 -15.06 -24.39
N ASN A 14 -2.43 -14.82 -23.08
CA ASN A 14 -3.61 -14.52 -22.27
C ASN A 14 -3.64 -13.09 -21.71
N PHE A 15 -2.49 -12.44 -21.52
CA PHE A 15 -2.42 -11.18 -20.76
C PHE A 15 -3.28 -10.07 -21.35
N SER A 16 -3.28 -9.90 -22.68
CA SER A 16 -4.14 -8.92 -23.35
C SER A 16 -5.63 -9.21 -23.16
N ALA A 17 -6.03 -10.48 -23.21
CA ALA A 17 -7.41 -10.89 -22.99
C ALA A 17 -7.86 -10.63 -21.54
N LEU A 18 -7.02 -10.96 -20.56
CA LEU A 18 -7.28 -10.69 -19.14
C LEU A 18 -7.39 -9.18 -18.85
N VAL A 19 -6.51 -8.36 -19.43
CA VAL A 19 -6.57 -6.90 -19.31
C VAL A 19 -7.91 -6.37 -19.85
N ALA A 20 -8.37 -6.86 -20.99
CA ALA A 20 -9.65 -6.47 -21.57
C ALA A 20 -10.86 -7.00 -20.76
N GLU A 21 -10.82 -8.24 -20.31
CA GLU A 21 -11.85 -8.89 -19.48
C GLU A 21 -12.13 -8.09 -18.21
N HIS A 22 -11.07 -7.66 -17.53
CA HIS A 22 -11.15 -6.89 -16.29
C HIS A 22 -11.30 -5.38 -16.51
N GLN A 23 -11.54 -4.97 -17.77
CA GLN A 23 -11.74 -3.57 -18.16
C GLN A 23 -10.60 -2.65 -17.71
N VAL A 24 -9.39 -3.20 -17.57
CA VAL A 24 -8.19 -2.44 -17.20
C VAL A 24 -7.74 -1.70 -18.46
N PRO A 25 -7.66 -0.35 -18.47
CA PRO A 25 -7.32 0.38 -19.69
C PRO A 25 -5.97 -0.02 -20.24
N GLY A 26 -4.96 -0.11 -19.38
CA GLY A 26 -3.61 -0.56 -19.70
C GLY A 26 -2.90 -1.14 -18.47
N ALA A 27 -2.06 -2.13 -18.73
CA ALA A 27 -1.27 -2.80 -17.71
C ALA A 27 0.09 -3.23 -18.23
N ALA A 28 1.01 -3.46 -17.31
CA ALA A 28 2.27 -4.13 -17.56
C ALA A 28 2.63 -5.04 -16.37
N VAL A 29 3.15 -6.23 -16.66
CA VAL A 29 3.55 -7.23 -15.68
C VAL A 29 5.00 -7.63 -15.93
N ALA A 30 5.76 -7.85 -14.86
CA ALA A 30 7.04 -8.53 -14.92
C ALA A 30 7.08 -9.66 -13.88
N VAL A 31 7.79 -10.74 -14.23
CA VAL A 31 8.01 -11.91 -13.38
C VAL A 31 9.50 -12.21 -13.36
N PHE A 32 10.06 -12.34 -12.16
CA PHE A 32 11.41 -12.85 -11.93
C PHE A 32 11.32 -14.25 -11.32
N ALA A 33 12.04 -15.20 -11.90
CA ALA A 33 12.30 -16.51 -11.32
C ALA A 33 13.53 -17.13 -11.98
N GLN A 34 14.22 -18.04 -11.28
CA GLN A 34 15.32 -18.83 -11.86
C GLN A 34 16.44 -17.95 -12.48
N GLY A 35 16.67 -16.76 -11.93
CA GLY A 35 17.68 -15.81 -12.43
C GLY A 35 17.27 -15.01 -13.68
N GLU A 36 16.06 -15.19 -14.20
CA GLU A 36 15.58 -14.55 -15.43
C GLU A 36 14.36 -13.66 -15.17
N VAL A 37 14.17 -12.65 -16.02
CA VAL A 37 13.00 -11.75 -15.99
C VAL A 37 12.27 -11.84 -17.32
N ILE A 38 10.96 -12.09 -17.25
CA ILE A 38 10.02 -12.00 -18.37
C ILE A 38 9.01 -10.89 -18.10
N ASP A 39 8.44 -10.29 -19.14
CA ASP A 39 7.49 -9.19 -19.02
C ASP A 39 6.55 -9.06 -20.21
N HIS A 40 5.35 -8.56 -19.92
CA HIS A 40 4.28 -8.36 -20.90
C HIS A 40 3.53 -7.08 -20.60
N ALA A 41 3.00 -6.44 -21.65
CA ALA A 41 2.19 -5.23 -21.53
C ALA A 41 1.00 -5.29 -22.49
N ALA A 42 -0.12 -4.68 -22.11
CA ALA A 42 -1.30 -4.60 -22.95
C ALA A 42 -2.13 -3.35 -22.63
N GLY A 43 -2.99 -2.97 -23.59
CA GLY A 43 -3.91 -1.86 -23.45
C GLY A 43 -3.28 -0.47 -23.67
N LEU A 44 -3.92 0.56 -23.10
CA LEU A 44 -3.65 1.97 -23.31
C LEU A 44 -3.23 2.65 -22.01
N LEU A 45 -2.14 3.41 -22.07
CA LEU A 45 -1.68 4.30 -21.00
C LEU A 45 -2.63 5.47 -20.78
N ASN A 46 -3.34 5.89 -21.83
CA ASN A 46 -4.30 6.99 -21.81
C ASN A 46 -5.33 6.81 -22.93
N THR A 47 -6.58 6.47 -22.58
CA THR A 47 -7.66 6.23 -23.54
C THR A 47 -8.08 7.49 -24.31
N GLY A 48 -7.81 8.69 -23.79
CA GLY A 48 -8.07 9.95 -24.49
C GLY A 48 -7.06 10.28 -25.59
N THR A 49 -5.85 9.71 -25.52
CA THR A 49 -4.79 9.94 -26.53
C THR A 49 -4.50 8.71 -27.40
N GLY A 50 -4.93 7.52 -26.97
CA GLY A 50 -4.66 6.26 -27.66
C GLY A 50 -3.22 5.74 -27.50
N VAL A 51 -2.43 6.31 -26.59
CA VAL A 51 -1.05 5.86 -26.35
C VAL A 51 -1.05 4.46 -25.74
N GLU A 52 -0.49 3.49 -26.46
CA GLU A 52 -0.40 2.09 -26.02
C GLU A 52 0.58 1.88 -24.87
N SER A 53 0.26 0.91 -24.01
CA SER A 53 1.14 0.39 -22.96
C SER A 53 2.25 -0.47 -23.58
N THR A 54 3.48 -0.31 -23.07
CA THR A 54 4.64 -1.14 -23.41
C THR A 54 5.30 -1.61 -22.13
N VAL A 55 6.21 -2.58 -22.24
CA VAL A 55 6.97 -3.09 -21.07
C VAL A 55 7.91 -2.03 -20.45
N ASP A 56 8.19 -0.95 -21.19
CA ASP A 56 8.99 0.20 -20.74
C ASP A 56 8.14 1.38 -20.24
N SER A 57 6.80 1.25 -20.27
CA SER A 57 5.91 2.29 -19.78
C SER A 57 6.04 2.47 -18.28
N LEU A 58 5.98 3.73 -17.85
CA LEU A 58 5.97 4.08 -16.42
C LEU A 58 4.55 4.08 -15.88
N PHE A 59 4.38 3.47 -14.72
CA PHE A 59 3.16 3.55 -13.91
C PHE A 59 3.56 4.02 -12.52
N GLN A 60 2.66 4.72 -11.85
CA GLN A 60 2.87 5.04 -10.44
C GLN A 60 2.81 3.77 -9.60
N VAL A 61 3.81 3.55 -8.75
CA VAL A 61 3.87 2.38 -7.86
C VAL A 61 3.16 2.62 -6.53
N GLY A 62 2.64 3.83 -6.32
CA GLY A 62 1.87 4.20 -5.15
C GLY A 62 2.61 3.88 -3.85
N SER A 63 1.87 3.37 -2.88
CA SER A 63 2.37 2.99 -1.56
C SER A 63 3.48 1.93 -1.54
N ILE A 64 3.79 1.24 -2.64
CA ILE A 64 5.02 0.41 -2.71
C ILE A 64 6.26 1.27 -2.40
N THR A 65 6.21 2.56 -2.70
CA THR A 65 7.22 3.57 -2.32
C THR A 65 7.59 3.52 -0.84
N LYS A 66 6.69 3.12 0.06
CA LYS A 66 7.00 2.98 1.49
C LYS A 66 8.14 2.02 1.74
N VAL A 67 8.21 0.94 0.97
CA VAL A 67 9.33 0.00 1.05
C VAL A 67 10.65 0.67 0.61
N TRP A 68 10.60 1.58 -0.36
CA TRP A 68 11.75 2.37 -0.80
C TRP A 68 12.19 3.37 0.27
N THR A 69 11.24 4.10 0.87
CA THR A 69 11.46 5.02 2.00
C THR A 69 12.09 4.28 3.17
N THR A 70 11.55 3.12 3.54
CA THR A 70 12.11 2.28 4.60
C THR A 70 13.49 1.75 4.22
N THR A 71 13.74 1.37 2.97
CA THR A 71 15.09 0.96 2.50
C THR A 71 16.10 2.10 2.68
N LEU A 72 15.75 3.35 2.33
CA LEU A 72 16.61 4.52 2.59
C LEU A 72 16.89 4.73 4.09
N ALA A 73 15.87 4.56 4.94
CA ALA A 73 16.03 4.63 6.39
C ALA A 73 16.96 3.52 6.90
N MET A 74 16.78 2.29 6.43
CA MET A 74 17.60 1.15 6.82
C MET A 74 19.06 1.25 6.33
N GLN A 75 19.33 1.91 5.21
CA GLN A 75 20.70 2.28 4.83
C GLN A 75 21.37 3.16 5.89
N MET A 76 20.62 4.11 6.47
CA MET A 76 21.15 4.95 7.55
C MET A 76 21.33 4.19 8.86
N VAL A 77 20.57 3.12 9.08
CA VAL A 77 20.81 2.17 10.19
C VAL A 77 22.13 1.43 9.96
N ASP A 78 22.36 0.91 8.75
CA ASP A 78 23.62 0.25 8.38
C ASP A 78 24.85 1.17 8.54
N GLU A 79 24.66 2.46 8.25
CA GLU A 79 25.66 3.52 8.42
C GLU A 79 25.81 4.00 9.88
N GLY A 80 24.98 3.54 10.81
CA GLY A 80 24.98 3.97 12.22
C GLY A 80 24.48 5.41 12.45
N LYS A 81 23.79 6.00 11.47
CA LYS A 81 23.22 7.36 11.55
C LYS A 81 21.81 7.38 12.10
N LEU A 82 21.09 6.27 11.96
CA LEU A 82 19.71 6.11 12.40
C LEU A 82 19.60 4.90 13.34
N ASP A 83 18.82 5.06 14.41
CA ASP A 83 18.47 4.00 15.34
C ASP A 83 16.94 3.87 15.33
N LEU A 84 16.46 2.67 15.04
CA LEU A 84 15.02 2.39 14.90
C LEU A 84 14.28 2.60 16.22
N ASP A 85 14.93 2.36 17.35
CA ASP A 85 14.29 2.36 18.66
C ASP A 85 14.42 3.69 19.39
N LYS A 86 15.09 4.67 18.77
CA LYS A 86 15.11 6.05 19.28
C LYS A 86 13.85 6.81 18.89
N PRO A 87 13.40 7.74 19.76
CA PRO A 87 12.32 8.66 19.41
C PRO A 87 12.66 9.47 18.16
N VAL A 88 11.66 9.72 17.31
CA VAL A 88 11.78 10.54 16.10
C VAL A 88 12.37 11.92 16.43
N ARG A 89 11.99 12.51 17.57
CA ARG A 89 12.52 13.79 18.08
C ARG A 89 14.02 13.84 18.30
N THR A 90 14.69 12.69 18.37
CA THR A 90 16.16 12.64 18.37
C THR A 90 16.75 13.25 17.11
N TYR A 91 16.04 13.09 15.98
CA TYR A 91 16.48 13.51 14.65
C TYR A 91 15.69 14.70 14.11
N LEU A 92 14.42 14.83 14.51
CA LEU A 92 13.51 15.92 14.15
C LEU A 92 12.91 16.56 15.43
N PRO A 93 13.66 17.40 16.17
CA PRO A 93 13.18 18.02 17.40
C PRO A 93 11.88 18.82 17.24
N GLU A 94 11.60 19.30 16.03
CA GLU A 94 10.39 20.02 15.65
C GLU A 94 9.16 19.13 15.43
N PHE A 95 9.28 17.81 15.48
CA PHE A 95 8.16 16.89 15.31
C PHE A 95 7.17 17.02 16.49
N VAL A 96 6.01 17.61 16.23
CA VAL A 96 4.94 17.86 17.19
C VAL A 96 3.62 17.25 16.69
N LEU A 97 2.79 16.82 17.64
CA LEU A 97 1.43 16.33 17.43
C LEU A 97 0.53 16.94 18.51
N SER A 98 -0.80 16.77 18.41
CA SER A 98 -1.69 17.33 19.44
C SER A 98 -1.45 16.70 20.83
N ASP A 99 -0.95 15.46 20.85
CA ASP A 99 -0.50 14.75 22.05
C ASP A 99 1.03 14.77 22.12
N GLU A 100 1.55 15.70 22.93
CA GLU A 100 2.98 15.90 23.10
C GLU A 100 3.69 14.74 23.81
N ASP A 101 3.00 14.00 24.68
CA ASP A 101 3.58 12.82 25.32
C ASP A 101 3.81 11.73 24.28
N ALA A 102 2.82 11.47 23.43
CA ALA A 102 2.96 10.54 22.33
C ALA A 102 4.06 10.97 21.36
N ALA A 103 4.05 12.23 20.90
CA ALA A 103 5.06 12.76 19.98
C ALA A 103 6.50 12.62 20.52
N SER A 104 6.67 12.73 21.84
CA SER A 104 7.98 12.56 22.49
C SER A 104 8.49 11.12 22.54
N ARG A 105 7.61 10.12 22.38
CA ARG A 105 7.92 8.70 22.53
C ARG A 105 7.84 7.90 21.22
N ILE A 106 7.18 8.41 20.19
CA ILE A 106 7.09 7.73 18.89
C ILE A 106 8.51 7.49 18.34
N THR A 107 8.80 6.23 18.02
CA THR A 107 10.08 5.78 17.49
C THR A 107 10.06 5.69 15.97
N VAL A 108 11.25 5.64 15.37
CA VAL A 108 11.41 5.43 13.93
C VAL A 108 10.82 4.08 13.50
N ARG A 109 11.01 3.03 14.30
CA ARG A 109 10.42 1.70 14.07
C ARG A 109 8.91 1.79 13.93
N GLN A 110 8.25 2.49 14.85
CA GLN A 110 6.79 2.63 14.86
C GLN A 110 6.25 3.36 13.62
N LEU A 111 7.01 4.27 13.02
CA LEU A 111 6.65 4.86 11.72
C LEU A 111 6.68 3.80 10.60
N THR A 112 7.73 2.98 10.55
CA THR A 112 7.91 1.97 9.48
C THR A 112 6.89 0.82 9.54
N CYS A 113 6.40 0.48 10.74
CA CYS A 113 5.43 -0.60 10.95
C CYS A 113 4.00 -0.11 11.27
N HIS A 114 3.71 1.18 11.07
CA HIS A 114 2.36 1.74 11.23
C HIS A 114 1.75 1.59 12.63
N THR A 115 2.56 1.77 13.67
CA THR A 115 2.14 1.68 15.08
C THR A 115 2.32 2.99 15.84
N SER A 116 2.42 4.13 15.14
CA SER A 116 2.61 5.45 15.76
C SER A 116 1.36 6.06 16.39
N GLY A 117 0.17 5.52 16.09
CA GLY A 117 -1.08 5.87 16.78
C GLY A 117 -1.75 7.19 16.41
N PHE A 118 -1.12 8.07 15.63
CA PHE A 118 -1.77 9.30 15.15
C PHE A 118 -2.55 9.07 13.86
N GLU A 119 -3.50 9.97 13.59
CA GLU A 119 -4.23 10.03 12.32
C GLU A 119 -3.28 10.22 11.14
N GLY A 120 -3.34 9.30 10.18
CA GLY A 120 -2.26 9.12 9.21
C GLY A 120 -2.50 9.63 7.80
N ASP A 121 -3.72 10.04 7.47
CA ASP A 121 -4.11 10.35 6.09
C ASP A 121 -4.24 11.86 5.88
N ILE A 122 -3.08 12.53 5.96
CA ILE A 122 -2.95 13.99 5.80
C ILE A 122 -2.31 14.30 4.44
N PHE A 123 -3.10 14.89 3.54
CA PHE A 123 -2.72 15.16 2.16
C PHE A 123 -2.62 16.66 1.84
N THR A 124 -2.30 17.48 2.84
CA THR A 124 -2.16 18.93 2.69
C THR A 124 -1.14 19.24 1.59
N ASP A 125 -1.57 19.96 0.56
CA ASP A 125 -0.67 20.41 -0.50
C ASP A 125 0.14 21.61 -0.03
N THR A 126 1.44 21.40 0.15
CA THR A 126 2.39 22.41 0.65
C THR A 126 3.27 22.97 -0.48
N GLY A 127 2.92 22.67 -1.73
CA GLY A 127 3.59 23.15 -2.92
C GLY A 127 4.64 22.19 -3.47
N GLN A 128 5.38 22.67 -4.47
CA GLN A 128 6.35 21.87 -5.25
C GLN A 128 7.81 22.15 -4.87
N GLY A 129 8.07 23.07 -3.94
CA GLY A 129 9.43 23.39 -3.48
C GLY A 129 10.04 22.27 -2.63
N ASP A 130 11.36 22.24 -2.53
CA ASP A 130 12.11 21.21 -1.77
C ASP A 130 11.79 21.16 -0.28
N ASP A 131 11.13 22.19 0.24
CA ASP A 131 10.61 22.26 1.60
C ASP A 131 9.18 21.69 1.74
N CYS A 132 8.61 21.04 0.72
CA CYS A 132 7.23 20.58 0.76
C CYS A 132 6.98 19.50 1.82
N VAL A 133 7.92 18.56 2.00
CA VAL A 133 7.79 17.50 3.02
C VAL A 133 7.93 18.10 4.42
N GLU A 134 8.88 19.01 4.63
CA GLU A 134 9.04 19.79 5.87
C GLU A 134 7.74 20.51 6.26
N LYS A 135 7.17 21.27 5.32
CA LYS A 135 5.92 22.00 5.55
C LYS A 135 4.76 21.07 5.89
N LEU A 136 4.68 19.89 5.28
CA LEU A 136 3.63 18.92 5.59
C LEU A 136 3.78 18.40 7.02
N VAL A 137 5.00 18.04 7.43
CA VAL A 137 5.29 17.60 8.80
C VAL A 137 4.93 18.69 9.81
N ALA A 138 5.17 19.97 9.49
CA ALA A 138 4.76 21.08 10.34
C ALA A 138 3.24 21.20 10.52
N THR A 139 2.43 20.72 9.57
CA THR A 139 0.96 20.70 9.72
C THR A 139 0.44 19.62 10.67
N LEU A 140 1.31 18.71 11.12
CA LEU A 140 0.91 17.61 12.00
C LEU A 140 0.71 18.02 13.46
N ALA A 141 1.06 19.26 13.83
CA ALA A 141 0.98 19.77 15.20
C ALA A 141 -0.41 19.62 15.85
N ASP A 142 -1.48 19.70 15.05
CA ASP A 142 -2.86 19.58 15.54
C ASP A 142 -3.49 18.19 15.28
N VAL A 143 -2.70 17.22 14.80
CA VAL A 143 -3.20 15.90 14.42
C VAL A 143 -3.40 15.03 15.68
N PRO A 144 -4.60 14.44 15.87
CA PRO A 144 -4.93 13.71 17.08
C PRO A 144 -4.34 12.29 17.13
N GLN A 145 -4.22 11.77 18.36
CA GLN A 145 -3.99 10.35 18.64
C GLN A 145 -5.29 9.56 18.60
N LEU A 146 -5.24 8.39 17.94
CA LEU A 146 -6.28 7.37 17.96
C LEU A 146 -6.07 6.37 19.12
N PHE A 147 -4.81 6.03 19.39
CA PHE A 147 -4.36 5.08 20.40
C PHE A 147 -2.88 5.37 20.75
N GLY A 148 -2.34 4.73 21.80
CA GLY A 148 -0.97 4.96 22.24
C GLY A 148 0.10 4.44 21.27
N PRO A 149 1.29 5.06 21.19
CA PRO A 149 2.37 4.55 20.35
C PRO A 149 2.74 3.09 20.69
N GLY A 150 2.75 2.22 19.69
CA GLY A 150 3.06 0.80 19.79
C GLY A 150 1.86 -0.10 20.14
N GLU A 151 0.68 0.46 20.38
CA GLU A 151 -0.48 -0.31 20.86
C GLU A 151 -1.07 -1.25 19.81
N MET A 152 -1.25 -0.77 18.58
CA MET A 152 -1.83 -1.54 17.48
C MET A 152 -1.40 -1.02 16.12
N PHE A 153 -1.66 -1.79 15.07
CA PHE A 153 -1.50 -1.37 13.69
C PHE A 153 -2.64 -0.41 13.27
N SER A 154 -2.28 0.68 12.59
CA SER A 154 -3.19 1.47 11.76
C SER A 154 -2.39 2.16 10.66
N TYR A 155 -2.69 1.84 9.40
CA TYR A 155 -1.92 2.33 8.26
C TYR A 155 -1.83 3.87 8.25
N ASN A 156 -0.61 4.38 8.07
CA ASN A 156 -0.33 5.80 8.30
C ASN A 156 0.61 6.37 7.22
N ASN A 157 0.08 7.23 6.35
CA ASN A 157 0.84 7.90 5.29
C ASN A 157 1.70 9.04 5.83
N ALA A 158 1.16 9.87 6.71
CA ALA A 158 1.83 10.99 7.33
C ALA A 158 3.07 10.54 8.13
N GLY A 159 3.04 9.37 8.76
CA GLY A 159 4.19 8.75 9.42
C GLY A 159 5.32 8.42 8.45
N TYR A 160 4.99 8.02 7.22
CA TYR A 160 5.98 7.87 6.15
C TYR A 160 6.50 9.21 5.63
N CYS A 161 5.69 10.27 5.66
CA CYS A 161 6.17 11.62 5.38
C CYS A 161 7.13 12.14 6.46
N VAL A 162 6.87 11.83 7.74
CA VAL A 162 7.82 12.10 8.84
C VAL A 162 9.12 11.32 8.64
N LEU A 163 9.04 10.04 8.25
CA LEU A 163 10.23 9.24 7.91
C LEU A 163 10.99 9.82 6.71
N GLY A 164 10.28 10.29 5.68
CA GLY A 164 10.84 11.01 4.56
C GLY A 164 11.57 12.28 4.99
N ARG A 165 10.98 13.07 5.88
CA ARG A 165 11.62 14.28 6.43
C ARG A 165 12.89 13.95 7.20
N LEU A 166 12.88 12.87 7.97
CA LEU A 166 14.06 12.40 8.70
C LEU A 166 15.19 12.05 7.72
N ILE A 167 14.87 11.40 6.60
CA ILE A 167 15.85 11.11 5.53
C ILE A 167 16.42 12.41 4.96
N GLU A 168 15.58 13.41 4.66
CA GLU A 168 16.05 14.70 4.12
C GLU A 168 17.03 15.39 5.07
N VAL A 169 16.72 15.41 6.37
CA VAL A 169 17.57 16.03 7.38
C VAL A 169 18.90 15.29 7.53
N LEU A 170 18.88 13.96 7.59
CA LEU A 170 20.09 13.15 7.78
C LEU A 170 20.97 13.04 6.53
N ARG A 171 20.40 13.21 5.34
CA ARG A 171 21.13 13.22 4.05
C ARG A 171 21.47 14.62 3.56
N GLY A 172 20.80 15.65 4.07
CA GLY A 172 20.97 17.04 3.64
C GLY A 172 20.50 17.31 2.21
N LYS A 173 19.51 16.55 1.73
CA LYS A 173 18.99 16.61 0.35
C LYS A 173 17.48 16.37 0.31
N PRO A 174 16.75 16.88 -0.70
CA PRO A 174 15.35 16.55 -0.91
C PRO A 174 15.12 15.04 -1.06
N TYR A 175 13.94 14.57 -0.65
CA TYR A 175 13.63 13.14 -0.66
C TYR A 175 13.82 12.46 -2.03
N ASP A 176 13.45 13.14 -3.11
CA ASP A 176 13.58 12.58 -4.46
C ASP A 176 15.03 12.53 -4.96
N GLU A 177 15.91 13.42 -4.50
CA GLU A 177 17.35 13.29 -4.72
C GLU A 177 17.92 12.09 -3.95
N CYS A 178 17.45 11.88 -2.71
CA CYS A 178 17.87 10.71 -1.92
C CYS A 178 17.51 9.39 -2.61
N LEU A 179 16.30 9.30 -3.19
CA LEU A 179 15.91 8.13 -4.00
C LEU A 179 16.86 7.91 -5.18
N ARG A 180 17.22 8.97 -5.91
CA ARG A 180 18.10 8.86 -7.08
C ARG A 180 19.50 8.40 -6.67
N ASP A 181 20.11 9.10 -5.72
CA ASP A 181 21.50 8.88 -5.32
C ASP A 181 21.72 7.53 -4.64
N HIS A 182 20.78 7.12 -3.78
CA HIS A 182 20.98 5.98 -2.89
C HIS A 182 20.24 4.71 -3.31
N LEU A 183 19.32 4.79 -4.27
CA LEU A 183 18.63 3.61 -4.80
C LEU A 183 18.68 3.55 -6.33
N PHE A 184 18.31 4.59 -7.07
CA PHE A 184 18.21 4.47 -8.53
C PHE A 184 19.58 4.24 -9.17
N THR A 185 20.56 5.07 -8.85
CA THR A 185 21.92 4.95 -9.36
C THR A 185 22.58 3.62 -8.98
N PRO A 186 22.62 3.19 -7.70
CA PRO A 186 23.27 1.91 -7.34
C PRO A 186 22.52 0.68 -7.85
N LEU A 187 21.22 0.77 -8.14
CA LEU A 187 20.46 -0.31 -8.79
C LEU A 187 20.48 -0.24 -10.32
N GLY A 188 21.16 0.76 -10.91
CA GLY A 188 21.21 0.94 -12.36
C GLY A 188 19.85 1.21 -13.01
N LEU A 189 18.91 1.82 -12.29
CA LEU A 189 17.56 2.07 -12.80
C LEU A 189 17.60 3.17 -13.87
N THR A 190 16.93 2.91 -14.99
CA THR A 190 16.93 3.81 -16.16
C THR A 190 15.54 4.32 -16.53
N HIS A 191 14.48 3.67 -16.03
CA HIS A 191 13.07 3.95 -16.33
C HIS A 191 12.30 4.17 -15.02
N ALA A 192 12.69 5.23 -14.31
CA ALA A 192 12.04 5.67 -13.09
C ALA A 192 11.91 7.21 -13.05
N ALA A 193 10.84 7.67 -12.41
CA ALA A 193 10.50 9.08 -12.26
C ALA A 193 10.05 9.34 -10.81
N THR A 194 10.53 10.42 -10.20
CA THR A 194 10.12 10.84 -8.85
C THR A 194 9.04 11.92 -8.86
N GLY A 195 8.47 12.21 -10.03
CA GLY A 195 7.41 13.19 -10.21
C GLY A 195 7.06 13.43 -11.69
N PRO A 196 6.05 14.27 -11.96
CA PRO A 196 5.53 14.49 -13.30
C PRO A 196 6.58 15.07 -14.28
N TYR A 197 7.45 15.97 -13.82
CA TYR A 197 8.51 16.56 -14.66
C TYR A 197 9.57 15.56 -15.10
N ASP A 198 9.74 14.46 -14.36
CA ASP A 198 10.55 13.33 -14.80
C ASP A 198 9.77 12.40 -15.72
N ALA A 199 8.51 12.13 -15.37
CA ALA A 199 7.66 11.18 -16.08
C ALA A 199 7.44 11.56 -17.55
N ILE A 200 7.40 12.86 -17.88
CA ILE A 200 7.27 13.35 -19.27
C ILE A 200 8.41 12.91 -20.20
N ARG A 201 9.55 12.44 -19.66
CA ARG A 201 10.65 11.88 -20.45
C ARG A 201 10.34 10.48 -21.00
N TYR A 202 9.27 9.85 -20.52
CA TYR A 202 8.91 8.47 -20.81
C TYR A 202 7.45 8.35 -21.27
N ARG A 203 7.07 7.13 -21.70
CA ARG A 203 5.66 6.77 -21.86
C ARG A 203 5.05 6.52 -20.47
N ALA A 204 4.45 7.54 -19.88
CA ALA A 204 3.84 7.43 -18.55
C ALA A 204 2.31 7.23 -18.63
N ALA A 205 1.80 6.30 -17.82
CA ALA A 205 0.37 6.10 -17.65
C ALA A 205 -0.30 7.30 -16.98
N ILE A 206 -1.45 7.71 -17.49
CA ILE A 206 -2.43 8.47 -16.70
C ILE A 206 -3.36 7.46 -16.03
N GLY A 207 -3.79 7.75 -14.81
CA GLY A 207 -4.81 6.90 -14.19
C GLY A 207 -6.16 7.05 -14.88
N HIS A 208 -7.02 6.06 -14.71
CA HIS A 208 -8.40 6.12 -15.15
C HIS A 208 -9.35 5.88 -13.97
N VAL A 209 -10.37 6.73 -13.88
CA VAL A 209 -11.38 6.73 -12.82
C VAL A 209 -12.76 6.47 -13.43
N GLN A 210 -13.65 5.89 -12.63
CA GLN A 210 -15.03 5.57 -13.03
C GLN A 210 -15.99 6.14 -11.97
N ALA A 211 -17.13 6.68 -12.41
CA ALA A 211 -18.10 7.29 -11.50
C ALA A 211 -19.00 6.23 -10.83
N SER A 212 -19.21 5.10 -11.50
CA SER A 212 -19.91 3.92 -11.01
C SER A 212 -19.17 2.65 -11.43
N PRO A 213 -19.30 1.51 -10.73
CA PRO A 213 -18.69 0.25 -11.13
C PRO A 213 -19.08 -0.28 -12.52
N GLN A 214 -20.17 0.24 -13.10
CA GLN A 214 -20.66 -0.12 -14.44
C GLN A 214 -20.14 0.81 -15.55
N ASP A 215 -19.54 1.94 -15.18
CA ASP A 215 -19.02 2.90 -16.15
C ASP A 215 -17.67 2.45 -16.70
N ALA A 216 -17.41 2.77 -17.98
CA ALA A 216 -16.08 2.62 -18.54
C ALA A 216 -15.09 3.60 -17.85
N PRO A 217 -13.87 3.16 -17.51
CA PRO A 217 -12.84 4.04 -16.94
C PRO A 217 -12.49 5.18 -17.90
N ARG A 218 -12.42 6.41 -17.39
CA ARG A 218 -12.03 7.61 -18.13
C ARG A 218 -10.74 8.20 -17.56
N PRO A 219 -9.90 8.87 -18.38
CA PRO A 219 -8.66 9.46 -17.90
C PRO A 219 -8.91 10.38 -16.68
N ALA A 220 -8.10 10.23 -15.66
CA ALA A 220 -8.12 11.06 -14.47
C ALA A 220 -7.76 12.53 -14.83
N PRO A 221 -8.34 13.52 -14.13
CA PRO A 221 -8.09 14.94 -14.43
C PRO A 221 -6.70 15.41 -13.97
N VAL A 222 -6.01 14.62 -13.15
CA VAL A 222 -4.68 14.91 -12.59
C VAL A 222 -3.81 13.65 -12.66
N TRP A 223 -2.50 13.84 -12.79
CA TRP A 223 -1.57 12.71 -12.92
C TRP A 223 -1.19 12.10 -11.57
N ALA A 224 -0.90 12.92 -10.56
CA ALA A 224 -0.41 12.47 -9.26
C ALA A 224 -1.08 13.23 -8.10
N LEU A 225 -0.93 12.68 -6.89
CA LEU A 225 -1.25 13.37 -5.63
C LEU A 225 -0.20 14.46 -5.33
N THR A 226 -0.33 15.18 -4.22
CA THR A 226 0.63 16.24 -3.84
C THR A 226 2.05 15.70 -3.64
N ARG A 227 3.07 16.50 -4.02
CA ARG A 227 4.50 16.17 -3.85
C ARG A 227 4.87 16.00 -2.37
N SER A 228 4.18 16.71 -1.48
CA SER A 228 4.42 16.65 -0.04
C SER A 228 4.29 15.22 0.53
N ASN A 229 3.51 14.37 -0.14
CA ASN A 229 3.30 12.96 0.21
C ASN A 229 4.22 11.98 -0.55
N ALA A 230 5.26 12.45 -1.23
CA ALA A 230 6.15 11.60 -2.03
C ALA A 230 6.76 10.42 -1.24
N PRO A 231 7.19 10.59 0.02
CA PRO A 231 7.68 9.48 0.84
C PRO A 231 6.64 8.40 1.14
N ALA A 232 5.35 8.74 1.08
CA ALA A 232 4.25 7.81 1.26
C ALA A 232 3.77 7.18 -0.06
N GLY A 233 4.25 7.67 -1.20
CA GLY A 233 3.99 7.06 -2.52
C GLY A 233 3.13 7.88 -3.47
N SER A 234 3.07 9.20 -3.32
CA SER A 234 2.26 10.04 -4.21
C SER A 234 2.80 10.19 -5.63
N HIS A 235 4.12 10.04 -5.85
CA HIS A 235 4.80 10.50 -7.08
C HIS A 235 5.67 9.46 -7.79
N LEU A 236 6.19 8.45 -7.07
CA LEU A 236 7.15 7.50 -7.62
C LEU A 236 6.49 6.66 -8.73
N ALA A 237 7.11 6.67 -9.91
CA ALA A 237 6.68 5.89 -11.06
C ALA A 237 7.87 5.17 -11.70
N MET A 238 7.64 3.95 -12.17
CA MET A 238 8.64 3.15 -12.88
C MET A 238 7.98 2.08 -13.76
N ARG A 239 8.78 1.41 -14.60
CA ARG A 239 8.33 0.21 -15.31
C ARG A 239 8.40 -1.04 -14.40
N PRO A 240 7.65 -2.12 -14.68
CA PRO A 240 7.64 -3.32 -13.82
C PRO A 240 9.02 -3.96 -13.63
N ARG A 241 9.88 -4.00 -14.65
CA ARG A 241 11.24 -4.54 -14.54
C ARG A 241 12.10 -3.81 -13.51
N ASP A 242 12.03 -2.48 -13.47
CA ASP A 242 12.83 -1.68 -12.55
C ASP A 242 12.32 -1.85 -11.10
N LEU A 243 11.01 -2.06 -10.92
CA LEU A 243 10.46 -2.45 -9.62
C LEU A 243 10.95 -3.86 -9.20
N LEU A 244 11.06 -4.80 -10.14
CA LEU A 244 11.65 -6.10 -9.85
C LEU A 244 13.15 -6.03 -9.58
N THR A 245 13.91 -5.12 -10.19
CA THR A 245 15.32 -4.90 -9.82
C THR A 245 15.45 -4.54 -8.34
N PHE A 246 14.57 -3.67 -7.83
CA PHE A 246 14.51 -3.38 -6.39
C PHE A 246 14.12 -4.60 -5.55
N ALA A 247 13.10 -5.35 -5.95
CA ALA A 247 12.70 -6.57 -5.24
C ALA A 247 13.80 -7.65 -5.23
N ARG A 248 14.56 -7.76 -6.33
CA ARG A 248 15.70 -8.67 -6.47
C ARG A 248 16.87 -8.28 -5.59
N MET A 249 17.14 -6.98 -5.39
CA MET A 249 18.13 -6.54 -4.41
C MET A 249 17.79 -7.06 -3.01
N HIS A 250 16.52 -7.04 -2.64
CA HIS A 250 16.05 -7.66 -1.41
C HIS A 250 16.30 -9.18 -1.45
N LEU A 251 15.87 -9.91 -2.49
CA LEU A 251 16.11 -11.37 -2.59
C LEU A 251 17.60 -11.73 -2.48
N ASN A 252 18.47 -10.91 -3.07
CA ASN A 252 19.92 -11.08 -3.13
C ASN A 252 20.66 -10.45 -1.92
N GLU A 253 20.08 -10.58 -0.73
CA GLU A 253 20.69 -10.14 0.54
C GLU A 253 21.23 -8.70 0.53
N GLY A 254 20.53 -7.81 -0.17
CA GLY A 254 20.86 -6.40 -0.23
C GLY A 254 21.84 -6.02 -1.33
N ARG A 255 22.18 -6.92 -2.27
CA ARG A 255 23.11 -6.65 -3.38
C ARG A 255 22.38 -6.33 -4.68
N ALA A 256 22.84 -5.29 -5.37
CA ALA A 256 22.47 -4.99 -6.75
C ALA A 256 23.06 -6.01 -7.73
N ASP A 257 22.62 -5.97 -8.99
CA ASP A 257 23.06 -6.89 -10.05
C ASP A 257 24.56 -6.77 -10.38
N ASP A 258 25.15 -5.59 -10.19
CA ASP A 258 26.59 -5.36 -10.37
C ASP A 258 27.44 -5.75 -9.15
N GLY A 259 26.81 -6.25 -8.09
CA GLY A 259 27.44 -6.63 -6.82
C GLY A 259 27.52 -5.50 -5.79
N THR A 260 27.06 -4.28 -6.10
CA THR A 260 27.00 -3.17 -5.13
C THR A 260 26.14 -3.56 -3.93
N GLN A 261 26.67 -3.44 -2.71
CA GLN A 261 25.93 -3.69 -1.48
C GLN A 261 25.09 -2.44 -1.13
N VAL A 262 23.76 -2.54 -1.33
CA VAL A 262 22.79 -1.48 -1.06
C VAL A 262 22.31 -1.50 0.39
N LEU A 263 22.11 -2.69 0.96
CA LEU A 263 21.79 -2.94 2.37
C LEU A 263 22.59 -4.12 2.87
N LYS A 264 22.92 -4.20 4.16
CA LYS A 264 23.54 -5.42 4.72
C LYS A 264 22.53 -6.59 4.74
N PRO A 265 22.99 -7.86 4.62
CA PRO A 265 22.11 -9.03 4.70
C PRO A 265 21.23 -9.03 5.95
N GLU A 266 21.80 -8.79 7.13
CA GLU A 266 21.06 -8.74 8.40
C GLU A 266 19.95 -7.68 8.40
N THR A 267 20.17 -6.56 7.72
CA THR A 267 19.21 -5.47 7.60
C THR A 267 18.07 -5.83 6.67
N VAL A 268 18.35 -6.53 5.56
CA VAL A 268 17.31 -7.09 4.69
C VAL A 268 16.46 -8.12 5.42
N HIS A 269 17.06 -8.97 6.25
CA HIS A 269 16.33 -9.93 7.07
C HIS A 269 15.44 -9.22 8.10
N ALA A 270 15.96 -8.24 8.82
CA ALA A 270 15.20 -7.44 9.79
C ALA A 270 13.95 -6.78 9.17
N MET A 271 14.04 -6.31 7.91
CA MET A 271 12.89 -5.72 7.23
C MET A 271 11.72 -6.68 7.02
N ARG A 272 11.98 -7.99 7.01
CA ARG A 272 10.99 -9.05 6.78
C ARG A 272 10.49 -9.71 8.06
N GLU A 273 11.09 -9.37 9.19
CA GLU A 273 10.67 -9.88 10.49
C GLU A 273 9.34 -9.25 10.89
N ARG A 274 8.42 -10.08 11.41
CA ARG A 274 7.12 -9.61 11.91
C ARG A 274 7.33 -8.62 13.05
N GLN A 275 6.85 -7.39 12.87
CA GLN A 275 6.88 -6.33 13.87
C GLN A 275 5.53 -6.17 14.57
N VAL A 276 4.42 -6.35 13.83
CA VAL A 276 3.06 -6.21 14.35
C VAL A 276 2.10 -7.12 13.58
N GLU A 277 1.13 -7.70 14.30
CA GLU A 277 0.05 -8.49 13.72
C GLU A 277 -1.09 -7.57 13.26
N LEU A 278 -1.73 -7.94 12.14
CA LEU A 278 -2.83 -7.19 11.57
C LEU A 278 -4.17 -7.86 11.90
N PRO A 279 -5.25 -7.07 12.08
CA PRO A 279 -6.59 -7.62 12.04
C PRO A 279 -6.84 -8.35 10.71
N TYR A 280 -7.50 -9.51 10.77
CA TYR A 280 -7.72 -10.32 9.58
C TYR A 280 -8.72 -9.65 8.64
N LEU A 281 -8.24 -9.14 7.50
CA LEU A 281 -9.09 -8.54 6.48
C LEU A 281 -9.20 -9.39 5.21
N GLY A 282 -8.36 -10.41 5.03
CA GLY A 282 -8.32 -11.22 3.81
C GLY A 282 -7.75 -10.51 2.56
N LEU A 283 -7.70 -9.18 2.56
CA LEU A 283 -7.08 -8.36 1.51
C LEU A 283 -5.68 -7.84 1.86
N MET A 284 -5.32 -7.89 3.14
CA MET A 284 -4.00 -7.52 3.65
C MET A 284 -3.30 -8.77 4.22
N GLY A 285 -1.99 -8.66 4.42
CA GLY A 285 -1.19 -9.67 5.10
C GLY A 285 -1.59 -9.81 6.57
N GLY A 286 -1.17 -10.93 7.18
CA GLY A 286 -1.42 -11.20 8.60
C GLY A 286 -0.50 -10.41 9.53
N ALA A 287 0.63 -9.91 9.02
CA ALA A 287 1.57 -9.10 9.78
C ALA A 287 2.25 -8.03 8.92
N TRP A 288 2.92 -7.10 9.59
CA TRP A 288 3.77 -6.08 8.99
C TRP A 288 5.20 -6.21 9.50
N GLY A 289 6.16 -6.09 8.59
CA GLY A 289 7.59 -5.98 8.88
C GLY A 289 8.04 -4.53 9.03
N LEU A 290 9.30 -4.24 8.69
CA LEU A 290 9.72 -2.85 8.48
C LEU A 290 9.43 -2.51 7.01
N GLY A 291 8.28 -1.87 6.78
CA GLY A 291 7.81 -1.47 5.44
C GLY A 291 7.20 -2.59 4.59
N TRP A 292 7.53 -3.86 4.81
CA TRP A 292 6.93 -4.98 4.08
C TRP A 292 5.63 -5.46 4.73
N MET A 293 4.60 -5.71 3.91
CA MET A 293 3.46 -6.52 4.33
C MET A 293 3.84 -8.00 4.25
N ILE A 294 3.45 -8.79 5.25
CA ILE A 294 3.78 -10.22 5.36
C ILE A 294 2.49 -11.03 5.26
N PHE A 295 2.45 -11.94 4.29
CA PHE A 295 1.32 -12.79 4.00
C PHE A 295 1.64 -14.24 4.36
N ASP A 296 0.79 -14.85 5.18
CA ASP A 296 0.87 -16.26 5.56
C ASP A 296 -0.04 -17.08 4.63
N TRP A 297 0.35 -17.19 3.37
CA TRP A 297 -0.42 -17.90 2.36
C TRP A 297 -0.13 -19.40 2.36
N PRO A 298 -1.09 -20.24 1.91
CA PRO A 298 -0.81 -21.65 1.68
C PRO A 298 0.38 -21.80 0.71
N GLY A 299 1.33 -22.65 1.05
CA GLY A 299 2.57 -22.86 0.27
C GLY A 299 3.80 -22.09 0.77
N GLY A 300 3.63 -21.05 1.60
CA GLY A 300 4.75 -20.39 2.28
C GLY A 300 4.59 -18.89 2.50
N PRO A 301 5.50 -18.26 3.27
CA PRO A 301 5.46 -16.84 3.53
C PRO A 301 5.75 -16.04 2.25
N VAL A 302 4.92 -15.02 2.02
CA VAL A 302 5.11 -14.04 0.94
C VAL A 302 5.29 -12.68 1.58
N ILE A 303 6.23 -11.88 1.07
CA ILE A 303 6.30 -10.46 1.41
C ILE A 303 5.84 -9.64 0.21
N GLY A 304 5.31 -8.47 0.46
CA GLY A 304 4.86 -7.62 -0.62
C GLY A 304 4.36 -6.26 -0.16
N HIS A 305 3.88 -5.50 -1.12
CA HIS A 305 3.16 -4.26 -0.86
C HIS A 305 2.28 -3.94 -2.06
N ASP A 306 1.15 -3.29 -1.82
CA ASP A 306 0.25 -2.78 -2.85
C ASP A 306 0.33 -1.26 -2.93
N GLY A 307 0.07 -0.72 -4.11
CA GLY A 307 0.12 0.71 -4.39
C GLY A 307 -1.19 1.16 -5.02
N GLY A 308 -1.68 2.31 -4.58
CA GLY A 308 -2.79 3.00 -5.21
C GLY A 308 -2.46 4.48 -5.32
N THR A 309 -2.74 5.06 -6.49
CA THR A 309 -2.82 6.51 -6.67
C THR A 309 -4.11 6.83 -7.44
N ILE A 310 -4.22 8.03 -8.00
CA ILE A 310 -5.44 8.46 -8.70
C ILE A 310 -5.60 7.64 -9.97
N GLY A 311 -6.47 6.63 -9.92
CA GLY A 311 -6.78 5.75 -11.04
C GLY A 311 -5.63 4.83 -11.47
N GLN A 312 -4.61 4.60 -10.63
CA GLN A 312 -3.56 3.62 -10.88
C GLN A 312 -3.42 2.66 -9.70
N SER A 313 -3.05 1.42 -9.98
CA SER A 313 -2.80 0.39 -8.97
C SER A 313 -1.53 -0.39 -9.29
N ALA A 314 -0.83 -0.82 -8.25
CA ALA A 314 0.40 -1.58 -8.35
C ALA A 314 0.38 -2.71 -7.33
N PHE A 315 0.89 -3.87 -7.71
CA PHE A 315 0.98 -5.04 -6.84
C PHE A 315 2.39 -5.61 -6.94
N LEU A 316 3.04 -5.82 -5.80
CA LEU A 316 4.33 -6.49 -5.71
C LEU A 316 4.25 -7.64 -4.72
N ARG A 317 4.61 -8.84 -5.16
CA ARG A 317 4.80 -10.01 -4.27
C ARG A 317 6.17 -10.60 -4.51
N VAL A 318 6.81 -11.02 -3.44
CA VAL A 318 8.12 -11.65 -3.41
C VAL A 318 8.01 -12.88 -2.53
N VAL A 319 8.46 -14.03 -3.05
CA VAL A 319 8.50 -15.31 -2.34
C VAL A 319 9.97 -15.67 -2.09
N PRO A 320 10.57 -15.26 -0.95
CA PRO A 320 12.00 -15.46 -0.72
C PRO A 320 12.42 -16.93 -0.77
N GLY A 321 11.57 -17.84 -0.26
CA GLY A 321 11.87 -19.27 -0.24
C GLY A 321 11.96 -19.94 -1.62
N SER A 322 11.54 -19.26 -2.68
CA SER A 322 11.56 -19.79 -4.06
C SER A 322 12.30 -18.90 -5.05
N ASP A 323 12.87 -17.78 -4.59
CA ASP A 323 13.52 -16.77 -5.45
C ASP A 323 12.60 -16.29 -6.59
N VAL A 324 11.34 -16.00 -6.25
CA VAL A 324 10.30 -15.52 -7.19
C VAL A 324 9.84 -14.12 -6.78
N ALA A 325 9.69 -13.23 -7.76
CA ALA A 325 9.05 -11.93 -7.56
C ALA A 325 8.14 -11.58 -8.75
N VAL A 326 7.00 -10.95 -8.48
CA VAL A 326 6.01 -10.56 -9.49
C VAL A 326 5.56 -9.13 -9.23
N ALA A 327 5.58 -8.31 -10.28
CA ALA A 327 5.09 -6.93 -10.26
C ALA A 327 4.02 -6.75 -11.33
N LEU A 328 2.86 -6.22 -10.97
CA LEU A 328 1.79 -5.84 -11.90
C LEU A 328 1.41 -4.38 -11.66
N LEU A 329 1.46 -3.57 -12.72
CA LEU A 329 1.12 -2.16 -12.69
C LEU A 329 -0.04 -1.92 -13.65
N THR A 330 -1.06 -1.18 -13.20
CA THR A 330 -2.30 -0.94 -13.95
C THR A 330 -2.75 0.51 -13.80
N ASN A 331 -3.58 0.97 -14.74
CA ASN A 331 -4.09 2.35 -14.74
C ASN A 331 -5.62 2.46 -14.77
N GLY A 332 -6.34 1.55 -14.10
CA GLY A 332 -7.78 1.64 -13.88
C GLY A 332 -8.49 0.29 -13.96
N GLY A 333 -9.82 0.30 -14.12
CA GLY A 333 -10.64 -0.91 -14.31
C GLY A 333 -10.84 -1.72 -13.03
N LYS A 334 -10.75 -3.05 -13.15
CA LYS A 334 -10.84 -4.02 -12.03
C LYS A 334 -9.46 -4.64 -11.73
N PRO A 335 -8.50 -3.85 -11.22
CA PRO A 335 -7.11 -4.27 -11.12
C PRO A 335 -6.91 -5.47 -10.18
N LEU A 336 -7.74 -5.61 -9.15
CA LEU A 336 -7.65 -6.73 -8.21
C LEU A 336 -8.02 -8.07 -8.84
N HIS A 337 -8.96 -8.11 -9.78
CA HIS A 337 -9.33 -9.34 -10.49
C HIS A 337 -8.21 -9.77 -11.44
N LEU A 338 -7.64 -8.81 -12.20
CA LEU A 338 -6.45 -9.07 -13.02
C LEU A 338 -5.26 -9.55 -12.18
N TYR A 339 -5.06 -8.95 -11.00
CA TYR A 339 -4.06 -9.39 -10.04
C TYR A 339 -4.27 -10.85 -9.61
N LEU A 340 -5.49 -11.25 -9.26
CA LEU A 340 -5.78 -12.62 -8.82
C LEU A 340 -5.49 -13.65 -9.91
N ASP A 341 -5.93 -13.38 -11.15
CA ASP A 341 -5.69 -14.30 -12.26
C ASP A 341 -4.20 -14.45 -12.57
N VAL A 342 -3.47 -13.32 -12.62
CA VAL A 342 -2.04 -13.32 -12.92
C VAL A 342 -1.23 -13.92 -11.76
N PHE A 343 -1.42 -13.45 -10.53
CA PHE A 343 -0.62 -13.90 -9.39
C PHE A 343 -0.99 -15.32 -8.97
N GLY A 344 -2.26 -15.71 -9.04
CA GLY A 344 -2.70 -17.08 -8.77
C GLY A 344 -2.01 -18.08 -9.71
N LYS A 345 -1.96 -17.77 -11.02
CA LYS A 345 -1.26 -18.61 -12.00
C LYS A 345 0.25 -18.59 -11.80
N VAL A 346 0.86 -17.41 -11.69
CA VAL A 346 2.32 -17.27 -11.65
C VAL A 346 2.91 -17.83 -10.35
N LEU A 347 2.36 -17.47 -9.20
CA LEU A 347 2.89 -17.91 -7.90
C LEU A 347 2.57 -19.38 -7.63
N GLY A 348 1.39 -19.87 -8.06
CA GLY A 348 1.04 -21.28 -7.95
C GLY A 348 2.02 -22.18 -8.71
N ASP A 349 2.32 -21.84 -9.96
CA ASP A 349 3.21 -22.65 -10.79
C ASP A 349 4.68 -22.53 -10.38
N LEU A 350 5.17 -21.30 -10.13
CA LEU A 350 6.59 -21.05 -9.89
C LEU A 350 7.01 -21.31 -8.45
N ALA A 351 6.15 -21.01 -7.47
CA ALA A 351 6.49 -21.07 -6.05
C ALA A 351 5.64 -22.08 -5.25
N GLY A 352 4.58 -22.66 -5.84
CA GLY A 352 3.67 -23.53 -5.10
C GLY A 352 2.84 -22.79 -4.05
N VAL A 353 2.72 -21.46 -4.20
CA VAL A 353 1.98 -20.60 -3.28
C VAL A 353 0.59 -20.32 -3.84
N GLU A 354 -0.43 -20.50 -3.00
CA GLU A 354 -1.82 -20.23 -3.33
C GLU A 354 -2.20 -18.81 -2.91
N VAL A 355 -2.62 -17.98 -3.87
CA VAL A 355 -3.17 -16.65 -3.57
C VAL A 355 -4.59 -16.84 -3.03
N PRO A 356 -4.91 -16.39 -1.80
CA PRO A 356 -6.25 -16.53 -1.26
C PRO A 356 -7.29 -15.84 -2.14
N PRO A 357 -8.52 -16.40 -2.22
CA PRO A 357 -9.62 -15.74 -2.90
C PRO A 357 -10.02 -14.45 -2.16
N LEU A 358 -10.82 -13.62 -2.85
CA LEU A 358 -11.44 -12.46 -2.23
C LEU A 358 -12.29 -12.85 -1.02
N PRO A 359 -12.46 -11.94 -0.04
CA PRO A 359 -13.42 -12.15 1.03
C PRO A 359 -14.82 -12.42 0.48
N GLU A 360 -15.45 -13.46 1.00
CA GLU A 360 -16.82 -13.86 0.65
C GLU A 360 -17.62 -14.02 1.94
N PRO A 361 -18.91 -13.62 1.97
CA PRO A 361 -19.75 -13.81 3.14
C PRO A 361 -19.83 -15.28 3.58
N ASN A 362 -19.72 -15.51 4.89
CA ASN A 362 -19.83 -16.81 5.51
C ASN A 362 -20.96 -16.82 6.55
N ALA A 363 -22.08 -17.45 6.21
CA ALA A 363 -23.25 -17.54 7.07
C ALA A 363 -22.98 -18.30 8.39
N ALA A 364 -21.99 -19.20 8.43
CA ALA A 364 -21.60 -19.90 9.65
C ALA A 364 -20.87 -19.00 10.66
N GLU A 365 -20.34 -17.86 10.19
CA GLU A 365 -19.63 -16.85 10.99
C GLU A 365 -20.53 -15.62 11.24
N ALA A 366 -21.85 -15.79 11.23
CA ALA A 366 -22.78 -14.71 11.54
C ALA A 366 -22.50 -14.16 12.95
N PRO A 367 -22.54 -12.83 13.14
CA PRO A 367 -22.21 -12.22 14.42
C PRO A 367 -23.14 -12.72 15.54
N ALA A 368 -22.56 -13.36 16.55
CA ALA A 368 -23.31 -13.96 17.67
C ALA A 368 -23.88 -12.90 18.63
N ASP A 369 -23.16 -11.78 18.80
CA ASP A 369 -23.57 -10.64 19.61
C ASP A 369 -23.51 -9.34 18.77
N PRO A 370 -24.63 -8.92 18.17
CA PRO A 370 -24.73 -7.67 17.43
C PRO A 370 -24.31 -6.43 18.22
N ALA A 371 -24.47 -6.42 19.55
CA ALA A 371 -24.14 -5.28 20.40
C ALA A 371 -22.64 -4.95 20.36
N ARG A 372 -21.79 -5.94 20.09
CA ARG A 372 -20.35 -5.76 19.89
C ARG A 372 -20.03 -4.75 18.80
N TYR A 373 -20.81 -4.76 17.72
CA TYR A 373 -20.54 -4.04 16.48
C TYR A 373 -21.26 -2.70 16.42
N VAL A 374 -22.50 -2.63 16.94
CA VAL A 374 -23.35 -1.43 16.89
C VAL A 374 -22.70 -0.24 17.60
N GLY A 375 -22.60 0.89 16.90
CA GLY A 375 -21.87 2.04 17.40
C GLY A 375 -21.61 3.11 16.36
N GLU A 376 -21.06 4.22 16.82
CA GLU A 376 -20.53 5.28 15.97
C GLU A 376 -19.02 5.26 16.10
N TYR A 377 -18.34 5.24 14.96
CA TYR A 377 -16.89 5.24 14.85
C TYR A 377 -16.48 6.42 13.98
N SER A 378 -15.35 7.04 14.32
CA SER A 378 -14.92 8.26 13.66
C SER A 378 -13.41 8.34 13.56
N SER A 379 -12.97 8.94 12.47
CA SER A 379 -11.61 9.38 12.20
C SER A 379 -11.65 10.71 11.44
N LEU A 380 -10.48 11.22 11.06
CA LEU A 380 -10.37 12.35 10.12
C LEU A 380 -10.81 12.00 8.68
N VAL A 381 -10.90 10.71 8.33
CA VAL A 381 -11.20 10.27 6.96
C VAL A 381 -12.63 9.79 6.76
N ALA A 382 -13.33 9.40 7.82
CA ALA A 382 -14.75 9.01 7.74
C ALA A 382 -15.48 9.09 9.10
N ASP A 383 -16.80 9.18 9.01
CA ASP A 383 -17.71 8.69 10.05
C ASP A 383 -18.30 7.36 9.61
N ILE A 384 -18.41 6.42 10.54
CA ILE A 384 -19.02 5.10 10.33
C ILE A 384 -20.09 4.88 11.40
N VAL A 385 -21.31 4.61 10.97
CA VAL A 385 -22.40 4.23 11.86
C VAL A 385 -22.77 2.78 11.59
N VAL A 386 -22.66 1.93 12.62
CA VAL A 386 -23.11 0.55 12.58
C VAL A 386 -24.41 0.44 13.37
N SER A 387 -25.47 0.01 12.71
CA SER A 387 -26.82 -0.13 13.29
C SER A 387 -27.38 -1.53 13.08
N GLN A 388 -28.43 -1.87 13.83
CA GLN A 388 -29.17 -3.12 13.71
C GLN A 388 -30.63 -2.82 13.34
N ASP A 389 -31.18 -3.52 12.36
CA ASP A 389 -32.60 -3.44 11.99
C ASP A 389 -33.50 -4.32 12.87
N GLU A 390 -34.83 -4.25 12.66
CA GLU A 390 -35.82 -5.01 13.43
C GLU A 390 -35.71 -6.53 13.23
N ASP A 391 -35.15 -6.98 12.09
CA ASP A 391 -34.91 -8.39 11.76
C ASP A 391 -33.54 -8.89 12.27
N GLY A 392 -32.81 -8.03 12.99
CA GLY A 392 -31.51 -8.32 13.58
C GLY A 392 -30.33 -8.17 12.62
N GLY A 393 -30.53 -7.70 11.39
CA GLY A 393 -29.50 -7.43 10.39
C GLY A 393 -28.63 -6.23 10.74
N LEU A 394 -27.30 -6.38 10.54
CA LEU A 394 -26.35 -5.29 10.75
C LEU A 394 -26.17 -4.45 9.48
N TRP A 395 -26.10 -3.14 9.65
CA TRP A 395 -25.90 -2.16 8.58
C TRP A 395 -24.75 -1.24 8.92
N LEU A 396 -23.92 -0.94 7.93
CA LEU A 396 -22.84 0.04 8.02
C LEU A 396 -23.14 1.19 7.08
N GLU A 397 -23.19 2.40 7.64
CA GLU A 397 -23.26 3.66 6.91
C GLU A 397 -21.91 4.36 7.03
N ARG A 398 -21.25 4.62 5.91
CA ARG A 398 -19.95 5.32 5.88
C ARG A 398 -20.10 6.66 5.18
N THR A 399 -19.71 7.72 5.88
CA THR A 399 -19.66 9.09 5.34
C THR A 399 -18.19 9.53 5.25
N PRO A 400 -17.60 9.61 4.04
CA PRO A 400 -16.23 10.07 3.88
C PRO A 400 -16.03 11.53 4.32
N LYS A 401 -14.84 11.85 4.82
CA LYS A 401 -14.42 13.19 5.25
C LYS A 401 -13.14 13.63 4.53
N GLY A 402 -12.80 14.91 4.67
CA GLY A 402 -11.58 15.49 4.10
C GLY A 402 -11.51 15.28 2.60
N ILE A 403 -10.32 14.96 2.09
CA ILE A 403 -10.12 14.73 0.64
C ILE A 403 -10.95 13.55 0.09
N PHE A 404 -11.37 12.62 0.95
CA PHE A 404 -12.13 11.45 0.52
C PHE A 404 -13.61 11.78 0.26
N ALA A 405 -14.13 12.88 0.81
CA ALA A 405 -15.49 13.36 0.52
C ALA A 405 -15.66 13.78 -0.95
N ASP A 406 -14.58 14.23 -1.60
CA ASP A 406 -14.58 14.57 -3.02
C ASP A 406 -14.42 13.34 -3.93
N LEU A 407 -13.91 12.23 -3.39
CA LEU A 407 -13.58 11.01 -4.14
C LEU A 407 -14.63 9.90 -4.01
N ALA A 408 -15.40 9.90 -2.93
CA ALA A 408 -16.38 8.86 -2.64
C ALA A 408 -17.68 9.46 -2.10
N LYS A 409 -18.81 8.84 -2.47
CA LYS A 409 -20.12 9.19 -1.91
C LYS A 409 -20.35 8.43 -0.61
N PRO A 410 -21.23 8.94 0.28
CA PRO A 410 -21.72 8.15 1.39
C PRO A 410 -22.33 6.83 0.90
N GLU A 411 -22.08 5.76 1.63
CA GLU A 411 -22.54 4.41 1.29
C GLU A 411 -23.23 3.76 2.48
N LYS A 412 -24.23 2.93 2.19
CA LYS A 412 -24.91 2.09 3.16
C LYS A 412 -24.90 0.66 2.67
N ASN A 413 -24.31 -0.24 3.45
CA ASN A 413 -24.21 -1.65 3.10
C ASN A 413 -24.64 -2.51 4.29
N ARG A 414 -25.31 -3.62 3.99
CA ARG A 414 -25.55 -4.66 4.98
C ARG A 414 -24.23 -5.35 5.31
N LEU A 415 -23.99 -5.67 6.57
CA LEU A 415 -22.82 -6.42 7.02
C LEU A 415 -23.20 -7.89 7.22
N LEU A 416 -22.35 -8.77 6.70
CA LEU A 416 -22.47 -10.22 6.81
C LEU A 416 -21.23 -10.79 7.53
N GLY A 417 -21.41 -11.95 8.17
CA GLY A 417 -20.30 -12.67 8.79
C GLY A 417 -19.20 -13.04 7.79
N TYR A 418 -17.93 -13.01 8.21
CA TYR A 418 -16.81 -13.48 7.40
C TYR A 418 -15.88 -14.39 8.18
N LYS A 419 -15.20 -13.86 9.22
CA LYS A 419 -14.29 -14.64 10.07
C LYS A 419 -14.05 -13.95 11.40
N GLY A 420 -14.42 -14.60 12.51
CA GLY A 420 -14.29 -14.01 13.84
C GLY A 420 -15.01 -12.66 13.92
N ASP A 421 -14.33 -11.64 14.44
CA ASP A 421 -14.87 -10.26 14.53
C ASP A 421 -14.73 -9.43 13.24
N THR A 422 -14.52 -10.09 12.10
CA THR A 422 -14.50 -9.43 10.80
C THR A 422 -15.79 -9.72 10.05
N LEU A 423 -16.45 -8.64 9.65
CA LEU A 423 -17.66 -8.65 8.83
C LEU A 423 -17.35 -8.13 7.44
N VAL A 424 -18.15 -8.49 6.45
CA VAL A 424 -18.01 -8.01 5.07
C VAL A 424 -19.28 -7.33 4.58
N ALA A 425 -19.14 -6.32 3.73
CA ALA A 425 -20.27 -5.67 3.08
C ALA A 425 -20.96 -6.64 2.09
N GLU A 426 -22.29 -6.77 2.14
CA GLU A 426 -23.11 -7.61 1.24
C GLU A 426 -22.97 -7.19 -0.22
N SER A 427 -22.78 -5.90 -0.47
CA SER A 427 -22.42 -5.36 -1.77
C SER A 427 -21.23 -4.42 -1.61
N GLY A 428 -20.39 -4.30 -2.63
CA GLY A 428 -19.35 -3.28 -2.63
C GLY A 428 -18.92 -2.84 -4.02
N ALA A 429 -18.08 -1.82 -4.05
CA ALA A 429 -17.56 -1.25 -5.29
C ALA A 429 -16.86 -2.35 -6.10
N LEU A 430 -17.10 -2.35 -7.42
CA LEU A 430 -16.49 -3.31 -8.35
C LEU A 430 -16.77 -4.79 -8.05
N GLY A 431 -17.83 -5.09 -7.27
CA GLY A 431 -18.20 -6.46 -6.91
C GLY A 431 -17.36 -7.04 -5.76
N LEU A 432 -16.68 -6.20 -4.99
CA LEU A 432 -15.86 -6.62 -3.85
C LEU A 432 -16.63 -6.54 -2.54
N HIS A 433 -16.62 -7.61 -1.74
CA HIS A 433 -17.13 -7.60 -0.38
C HIS A 433 -16.10 -7.00 0.57
N MET A 434 -16.27 -5.71 0.90
CA MET A 434 -15.28 -4.98 1.69
C MET A 434 -15.26 -5.46 3.16
N PRO A 435 -14.12 -5.93 3.68
CA PRO A 435 -13.97 -6.42 5.04
C PRO A 435 -13.82 -5.27 6.05
N HIS A 436 -14.44 -5.44 7.21
CA HIS A 436 -14.41 -4.53 8.35
C HIS A 436 -14.12 -5.35 9.60
N ALA A 437 -12.92 -5.22 10.15
CA ALA A 437 -12.52 -5.91 11.37
C ALA A 437 -12.86 -5.05 12.60
N PHE A 438 -13.59 -5.60 13.56
CA PHE A 438 -13.96 -4.92 14.78
C PHE A 438 -13.01 -5.35 15.90
N VAL A 439 -12.24 -4.41 16.44
CA VAL A 439 -11.13 -4.72 17.34
C VAL A 439 -11.17 -3.90 18.63
N GLY A 440 -10.49 -4.42 19.65
CA GLY A 440 -10.50 -3.85 21.00
C GLY A 440 -11.80 -4.08 21.76
N ASP A 441 -11.84 -3.57 22.98
CA ASP A 441 -12.99 -3.61 23.89
C ASP A 441 -13.07 -2.27 24.63
N ASP A 442 -14.25 -1.66 24.68
CA ASP A 442 -14.48 -0.41 25.40
C ASP A 442 -14.73 -0.57 26.91
N GLY A 443 -14.59 -1.79 27.42
CA GLY A 443 -14.87 -2.19 28.79
C GLY A 443 -16.28 -2.76 29.00
N SER A 444 -17.13 -2.77 27.96
CA SER A 444 -18.50 -3.29 28.00
C SER A 444 -18.75 -4.46 27.04
N GLY A 445 -17.71 -4.98 26.38
CA GLY A 445 -17.83 -6.02 25.35
C GLY A 445 -17.97 -5.47 23.92
N ARG A 446 -18.11 -4.14 23.78
CA ARG A 446 -18.26 -3.49 22.47
C ARG A 446 -16.89 -3.20 21.86
N ALA A 447 -16.79 -3.36 20.55
CA ALA A 447 -15.55 -3.09 19.82
C ALA A 447 -15.17 -1.60 19.94
N LEU A 448 -13.91 -1.35 20.26
CA LEU A 448 -13.39 0.02 20.41
C LEU A 448 -13.04 0.66 19.06
N TYR A 449 -12.77 -0.15 18.04
CA TYR A 449 -12.42 0.31 16.69
C TYR A 449 -13.11 -0.52 15.61
N VAL A 450 -13.41 0.13 14.48
CA VAL A 450 -13.62 -0.52 13.18
C VAL A 450 -12.34 -0.35 12.37
N HIS A 451 -11.91 -1.41 11.69
CA HIS A 451 -10.66 -1.44 10.96
C HIS A 451 -10.86 -1.87 9.51
N THR A 452 -10.36 -1.06 8.56
CA THR A 452 -10.34 -1.34 7.11
C THR A 452 -8.92 -1.35 6.53
N GLY A 453 -7.94 -1.56 7.40
CA GLY A 453 -6.52 -1.25 7.18
C GLY A 453 -6.09 -0.01 7.96
N ARG A 454 -7.06 0.78 8.42
CA ARG A 454 -6.94 1.92 9.31
C ARG A 454 -7.99 1.82 10.40
N ALA A 455 -7.70 2.37 11.57
CA ALA A 455 -8.59 2.38 12.71
C ALA A 455 -9.50 3.61 12.72
N ASP A 456 -10.81 3.38 12.78
CA ASP A 456 -11.83 4.37 13.12
C ASP A 456 -12.28 4.10 14.56
N ARG A 457 -12.13 5.08 15.46
CA ARG A 457 -12.35 4.89 16.90
C ARG A 457 -13.82 5.09 17.26
N ARG A 458 -14.36 4.24 18.14
CA ARG A 458 -15.70 4.42 18.71
C ARG A 458 -15.80 5.74 19.46
N VAL A 459 -16.83 6.54 19.16
CA VAL A 459 -17.06 7.87 19.76
C VAL A 459 -18.24 7.92 20.74
N ASN A 460 -19.17 6.97 20.64
CA ASN A 460 -20.29 6.89 21.57
C ASN A 460 -19.96 5.99 22.79
N ARG A 461 -20.35 6.46 23.99
CA ARG A 461 -20.13 5.76 25.27
C ARG A 461 -21.17 4.70 25.57
#